data_AF-A0A7C4J8I4-F1
#
_entry.id   AF-A0A7C4J8I4-F1
#
_cell.length_a   1.000
_cell.length_b   1.000
_cell.length_c   1.000
_cell.angle_alpha   90.00
_cell.angle_beta   90.00
_cell.angle_gamma   90.00
#
_symmetry.space_group_name_H-M   'P 1'
#
loop_
_entity.id
_entity.type
_entity.pdbx_description
1 polymer ?
#
loop_
_entity_poly.entity_id
_entity_poly.type
_entity_poly.pdbx_seq_one_letter_code
_entity_poly.pdbx_strand_id
1 'polypeptide(L)' 'MTAWSQGMVAANGLQVFYHRSGPEGGKPPILLLHGITDNGLCWSRVARRLEAAYDVIMPDARGHGR' A
#
# COMPACT_ATOMS: atom_id res chain seq x y z
N MET A 1 9.56 6.42 -14.62
CA MET A 1 8.41 6.13 -13.74
C MET A 1 8.96 5.79 -12.37
N THR A 2 8.69 6.60 -11.35
CA THR A 2 9.14 6.28 -9.99
C THR A 2 8.43 5.01 -9.53
N ALA A 3 9.20 4.00 -9.14
CA ALA A 3 8.67 2.81 -8.50
C ALA A 3 8.23 3.18 -7.08
N TRP A 4 7.06 2.70 -6.66
CA TRP A 4 6.63 2.82 -5.27
C TRP A 4 7.58 2.07 -4.35
N SER A 5 7.76 2.58 -3.13
CA SER A 5 8.50 1.85 -2.12
C SER A 5 7.66 0.66 -1.64
N GLN A 6 8.35 -0.31 -1.06
CA GLN A 6 7.74 -1.49 -0.46
C GLN A 6 8.36 -1.74 0.90
N GLY A 7 7.60 -2.33 1.81
CA GLY A 7 8.06 -2.60 3.16
C GLY A 7 7.25 -3.71 3.83
N MET A 8 7.72 -4.10 5.02
CA MET A 8 6.99 -4.94 5.95
C MET A 8 6.74 -4.15 7.22
N VAL A 9 5.60 -4.36 7.85
CA VAL A 9 5.33 -3.87 9.20
C VAL A 9 4.92 -5.03 10.11
N ALA A 10 5.49 -5.06 11.31
CA ALA A 10 5.10 -5.98 12.36
C ALA A 10 3.86 -5.43 13.08
N ALA A 11 2.75 -6.16 13.05
CA ALA A 11 1.52 -5.77 13.73
C ALA A 11 0.79 -7.01 14.24
N ASN A 12 0.43 -7.03 15.53
CA ASN A 12 -0.34 -8.12 16.15
C ASN A 12 0.25 -9.52 15.91
N GLY A 13 1.57 -9.65 15.93
CA GLY A 13 2.27 -10.92 15.65
C GLY A 13 2.27 -11.35 14.17
N LEU A 14 1.80 -10.50 13.26
CA LEU A 14 1.83 -10.69 11.82
C LEU A 14 2.88 -9.79 11.18
N GLN A 15 3.46 -10.28 10.08
CA GLN A 15 4.25 -9.48 9.16
C GLN A 15 3.35 -9.11 7.97
N VAL A 16 3.10 -7.82 7.78
CA VAL A 16 2.23 -7.31 6.71
C VAL A 16 3.07 -6.63 5.65
N PHE A 17 3.07 -7.15 4.43
CA PHE A 17 3.71 -6.50 3.28
C PHE A 17 2.85 -5.35 2.77
N TYR A 18 3.49 -4.28 2.29
CA TYR A 18 2.79 -3.15 1.69
C TYR A 18 3.61 -2.47 0.60
N HIS A 19 2.90 -1.79 -0.31
CA HIS A 19 3.43 -0.77 -1.20
C HIS A 19 3.07 0.64 -0.71
N ARG A 20 3.95 1.62 -0.94
CA ARG A 20 3.74 3.01 -0.52
C ARG A 20 4.20 4.02 -1.59
N SER A 21 3.36 5.02 -1.88
CA SER A 21 3.62 5.94 -3.00
C SER A 21 4.55 7.11 -2.67
N GLY A 22 4.74 7.44 -1.39
CA GLY A 22 5.56 8.58 -0.97
C GLY A 22 6.36 8.33 0.31
N PRO A 23 7.31 9.22 0.63
CA PRO A 23 7.98 9.21 1.92
C PRO A 23 6.99 9.56 3.05
N GLU A 24 7.24 9.00 4.21
CA GLU A 24 6.44 9.24 5.41
C GLU A 24 6.43 10.72 5.81
N GLY A 25 5.26 11.23 6.21
CA GLY A 25 5.10 12.57 6.75
C GLY A 25 4.99 13.69 5.71
N GLY A 26 5.02 13.40 4.41
CA GLY A 26 4.91 14.42 3.35
C GLY A 26 3.48 14.77 2.90
N LYS A 27 2.52 13.85 3.06
CA LYS A 27 1.13 13.99 2.59
C LYS A 27 0.17 13.27 3.54
N PRO A 28 -1.13 13.63 3.56
CA PRO A 28 -2.12 12.86 4.31
C PRO A 28 -2.11 11.38 3.88
N PRO A 29 -2.07 10.42 4.82
CA PRO A 29 -2.06 9.01 4.47
C PRO A 29 -3.45 8.55 4.02
N ILE A 30 -3.49 7.63 3.05
CA ILE A 30 -4.70 6.88 2.68
C ILE A 30 -4.37 5.40 2.53
N LEU A 31 -5.21 4.55 3.13
CA LEU A 31 -5.06 3.09 3.08
C LEU A 31 -6.05 2.49 2.08
N LEU A 32 -5.54 1.75 1.10
CA LEU A 32 -6.36 1.06 0.11
C LEU A 32 -6.33 -0.45 0.37
N LEU A 33 -7.44 -0.99 0.86
CA LEU A 33 -7.58 -2.41 1.19
C LEU A 33 -8.21 -3.16 0.01
N HIS A 34 -7.60 -4.27 -0.39
CA HIS A 34 -8.09 -5.10 -1.50
C HIS A 34 -9.16 -6.12 -1.03
N GLY A 35 -9.84 -6.76 -2.00
CA GLY A 35 -10.82 -7.83 -1.75
C GLY A 35 -10.20 -9.23 -1.64
N ILE A 36 -11.03 -10.25 -1.43
CA ILE A 36 -10.62 -11.63 -1.10
C ILE A 36 -9.79 -12.37 -2.16
N THR A 37 -9.75 -11.92 -3.42
CA THR A 37 -8.99 -12.60 -4.49
C THR A 37 -7.81 -11.79 -5.01
N ASP A 38 -7.50 -10.66 -4.38
CA ASP A 38 -6.53 -9.68 -4.85
C ASP A 38 -5.30 -9.57 -3.92
N ASN A 39 -4.41 -8.63 -4.25
CA ASN A 39 -3.37 -8.10 -3.39
C ASN A 39 -3.38 -6.56 -3.48
N GLY A 40 -2.51 -5.87 -2.73
CA GLY A 40 -2.47 -4.42 -2.66
C GLY A 40 -2.30 -3.73 -4.03
N LEU A 41 -1.63 -4.38 -5.00
CA LEU A 41 -1.41 -3.81 -6.33
C LEU A 41 -2.64 -3.79 -7.23
N CYS A 42 -3.77 -4.42 -6.85
CA CYS A 42 -5.02 -4.26 -7.60
C CYS A 42 -5.46 -2.78 -7.68
N TRP A 43 -5.04 -1.97 -6.71
CA TRP A 43 -5.28 -0.53 -6.66
C TRP A 43 -4.35 0.33 -7.50
N SER A 44 -3.42 -0.24 -8.28
CA SER A 44 -2.36 0.51 -8.94
C SER A 44 -2.86 1.72 -9.76
N ARG A 45 -3.96 1.57 -10.51
CA ARG A 45 -4.53 2.68 -11.30
C ARG A 45 -5.11 3.79 -10.43
N VAL A 46 -5.69 3.45 -9.28
CA VAL A 46 -6.25 4.40 -8.32
C VAL A 46 -5.12 5.09 -7.55
N ALA A 47 -4.14 4.34 -7.07
CA ALA A 47 -2.97 4.86 -6.38
C ALA A 47 -2.22 5.89 -7.24
N ARG A 48 -2.03 5.64 -8.54
CA ARG A 48 -1.43 6.61 -9.47
C ARG A 48 -2.21 7.94 -9.57
N ARG A 49 -3.53 7.92 -9.41
CA ARG A 49 -4.34 9.15 -9.42
C ARG A 49 -4.33 9.88 -8.08
N LEU A 50 -4.09 9.15 -6.98
CA LEU A 50 -4.11 9.70 -5.63
C LEU A 50 -2.73 10.12 -5.12
N GLU A 51 -1.63 9.54 -5.64
CA GLU A 51 -0.26 9.75 -5.12
C GLU A 51 0.23 11.19 -5.19
N ALA A 52 -0.41 12.04 -6.01
CA ALA A 52 -0.13 13.47 -6.06
C ALA A 52 -0.60 14.19 -4.78
N ALA A 53 -1.74 13.79 -4.21
CA ALA A 53 -2.37 14.43 -3.06
C ALA A 53 -2.21 13.65 -1.74
N TYR A 54 -2.00 12.33 -1.83
CA TYR A 54 -1.94 11.43 -0.67
C TYR A 54 -0.66 10.62 -0.65
N ASP A 55 -0.29 10.20 0.56
CA ASP A 55 0.64 9.09 0.77
C ASP A 55 -0.17 7.80 0.76
N VAL A 56 -0.15 7.12 -0.39
CA VAL A 56 -1.00 5.95 -0.64
C VAL A 56 -0.31 4.70 -0.13
N ILE A 57 -0.96 3.97 0.77
CA ILE A 57 -0.49 2.72 1.35
C ILE A 57 -1.41 1.59 0.88
N MET A 58 -0.82 0.54 0.30
CA MET A 58 -1.54 -0.62 -0.24
C MET A 58 -0.96 -1.90 0.39
N PRO A 59 -1.51 -2.34 1.53
CA PRO A 59 -1.07 -3.57 2.17
C PRO A 59 -1.65 -4.81 1.48
N ASP A 60 -0.93 -5.92 1.59
CA ASP A 60 -1.46 -7.25 1.31
C ASP A 60 -2.14 -7.78 2.59
N ALA A 61 -3.42 -8.16 2.48
CA ALA A 61 -4.15 -8.77 3.58
C ALA A 61 -3.54 -10.13 3.94
N ARG A 62 -3.72 -10.58 5.19
CA ARG A 62 -3.19 -11.86 5.67
C ARG A 62 -3.53 -13.01 4.70
N GLY A 63 -2.51 -13.75 4.28
CA GLY A 63 -2.66 -14.89 3.36
C GLY A 63 -2.80 -14.50 1.89
N HIS A 64 -2.60 -13.23 1.53
CA HIS A 64 -2.60 -12.72 0.17
C HIS A 64 -1.24 -12.12 -0.16
N GLY A 65 -0.89 -12.08 -1.44
CA GLY A 65 0.34 -11.42 -1.90
C GLY A 65 1.60 -11.97 -1.22
N ARG A 66 2.32 -11.12 -0.48
CA ARG A 66 3.62 -11.44 0.14
C ARG A 66 3.62 -11.50 1.66
#